data_AF-A0A7S3XB27-F1
#
_entry.id   AF-A0A7S3XB27-F1
#
_cell.length_a   1.000
_cell.length_b   1.000
_cell.length_c   1.000
_cell.angle_alpha   90.00
_cell.angle_beta   90.00
_cell.angle_gamma   90.00
#
_symmetry.space_group_name_H-M   'P 1'
#
loop_
_entity.id
_entity.type
_entity.pdbx_description
1 polymer ?
#
loop_
_entity_poly.entity_id
_entity_poly.type
_entity_poly.pdbx_seq_one_letter_code
_entity_poly.pdbx_strand_id
1 'polypeptide(L)'
;VDSIQDAYDAIAKDDTAKGRSGKERCDTYSEKTLKACAMWRPNEVYLDLVEELCYYFHKHEPHGDGAILIFLPGWGDITKLYIRLYQSGENFKLITLHSLMTPEQQHEAFERPPKGMRKVVLSTNIAEASVTIDDIVYVIDTGVRKERTYDPGTGISSLDAKQVTKANAIQRRGRAGRCQEGMVIHLFPSYKFGKFDEFP
;
A
#
# COMPACT_ATOMS: atom_id res chain seq x y z
N VAL A 1 3.25 4.75 -24.54
CA VAL A 1 3.79 3.58 -25.26
C VAL A 1 3.90 2.52 -24.19
N ASP A 2 2.85 1.73 -24.00
CA ASP A 2 2.75 0.77 -22.91
C ASP A 2 2.16 -0.53 -23.48
N SER A 3 2.95 -1.21 -24.31
CA SER A 3 2.61 -2.55 -24.79
C SER A 3 2.98 -3.60 -23.73
N ILE A 4 2.37 -4.78 -23.82
CA ILE A 4 2.70 -5.92 -22.95
C ILE A 4 4.19 -6.27 -23.08
N GLN A 5 4.73 -6.15 -24.28
CA GLN A 5 6.16 -6.40 -24.55
C GLN A 5 7.04 -5.41 -23.81
N ASP A 6 6.65 -4.13 -23.73
CA ASP A 6 7.41 -3.11 -22.99
C ASP A 6 7.44 -3.43 -21.48
N ALA A 7 6.32 -3.89 -20.92
CA ALA A 7 6.26 -4.33 -19.53
C ALA A 7 7.10 -5.60 -19.30
N TYR A 8 7.02 -6.58 -20.20
CA TYR A 8 7.83 -7.80 -20.17
C TYR A 8 9.33 -7.46 -20.20
N ASP A 9 9.76 -6.66 -21.18
CA ASP A 9 11.16 -6.26 -21.36
C ASP A 9 11.66 -5.44 -20.15
N ALA A 10 10.83 -4.57 -19.58
CA ALA A 10 11.20 -3.77 -18.41
C ALA A 10 11.32 -4.62 -17.15
N ILE A 11 10.43 -5.60 -16.94
CA ILE A 11 10.52 -6.55 -15.82
C ILE A 11 11.78 -7.41 -15.97
N ALA A 12 12.03 -7.97 -17.17
CA ALA A 12 13.21 -8.78 -17.42
C ALA A 12 14.52 -8.01 -17.22
N LYS A 13 14.57 -6.73 -17.60
CA LYS A 13 15.73 -5.86 -17.36
C LYS A 13 15.94 -5.56 -15.87
N ASP A 14 14.88 -5.25 -15.11
CA ASP A 14 14.96 -4.97 -13.66
C ASP A 14 15.46 -6.18 -12.85
N ASP A 15 14.99 -7.39 -13.17
CA ASP A 15 15.45 -8.61 -12.51
C ASP A 15 16.92 -8.94 -12.85
N THR A 16 17.33 -8.73 -14.11
CA THR A 16 18.74 -8.90 -14.52
C THR A 16 19.66 -7.93 -13.76
N ALA A 17 19.24 -6.68 -13.56
CA ALA A 17 19.99 -5.68 -12.79
C ALA A 17 20.12 -6.05 -11.30
N LYS A 18 19.22 -6.86 -10.76
CA LYS A 18 19.25 -7.39 -9.38
C LYS A 18 20.01 -8.71 -9.25
N GLY A 19 20.75 -9.12 -10.29
CA GLY A 19 21.52 -10.37 -10.30
C GLY A 19 20.67 -11.64 -10.34
N ARG A 20 19.40 -11.51 -10.75
CA ARG A 20 18.47 -12.63 -10.92
C ARG A 20 18.31 -12.93 -12.41
N SER A 21 18.00 -14.16 -12.78
CA SER A 21 17.67 -14.48 -14.16
C SER A 21 16.34 -13.79 -14.52
N GLY A 22 16.41 -12.69 -15.27
CA GLY A 22 15.24 -11.85 -15.55
C GLY A 22 14.19 -12.49 -16.46
N LYS A 23 14.57 -13.56 -17.17
CA LYS A 23 13.68 -14.31 -18.07
C LYS A 23 12.76 -15.27 -17.30
N GLU A 24 13.28 -15.96 -16.28
CA GLU A 24 12.54 -17.01 -15.56
C GLU A 24 11.33 -16.47 -14.79
N ARG A 25 11.37 -15.26 -14.24
CA ARG A 25 10.25 -14.71 -13.46
C ARG A 25 9.18 -14.05 -14.33
N CYS A 26 9.54 -13.40 -15.43
CA CYS A 26 8.53 -12.83 -16.33
C CYS A 26 7.67 -13.94 -16.97
N ASP A 27 8.29 -15.09 -17.27
CA ASP A 27 7.62 -16.29 -17.77
C ASP A 27 6.69 -16.95 -16.73
N THR A 28 6.79 -16.60 -15.44
CA THR A 28 5.85 -17.07 -14.39
C THR A 28 4.56 -16.25 -14.31
N TYR A 29 4.53 -15.05 -14.89
CA TYR A 29 3.35 -14.19 -14.83
C TYR A 29 2.41 -14.44 -16.00
N SER A 30 1.11 -14.54 -15.71
CA SER A 30 0.10 -14.64 -16.75
C SER A 30 0.08 -13.38 -17.63
N GLU A 31 -0.34 -13.52 -18.89
CA GLU A 31 -0.53 -12.38 -19.80
C GLU A 31 -1.48 -11.32 -19.20
N LYS A 32 -2.48 -11.76 -18.43
CA LYS A 32 -3.41 -10.86 -17.73
C LYS A 32 -2.68 -10.01 -16.68
N THR A 33 -1.75 -10.61 -15.93
CA THR A 33 -0.91 -9.90 -14.96
C THR A 33 -0.01 -8.88 -15.65
N LEU A 34 0.65 -9.27 -16.75
CA LEU A 34 1.52 -8.37 -17.52
C LEU A 34 0.74 -7.19 -18.11
N LYS A 35 -0.45 -7.45 -18.67
CA LYS A 35 -1.38 -6.40 -19.14
C LYS A 35 -1.75 -5.43 -18.01
N ALA A 36 -2.11 -5.95 -16.83
CA ALA A 36 -2.44 -5.10 -15.68
C ALA A 36 -1.24 -4.22 -15.26
N CYS A 37 -0.03 -4.78 -15.23
CA CYS A 37 1.19 -4.02 -14.93
C CYS A 37 1.55 -2.97 -16.00
N ALA A 38 1.21 -3.22 -17.27
CA ALA A 38 1.38 -2.26 -18.36
C ALA A 38 0.38 -1.10 -18.27
N MET A 39 -0.86 -1.38 -17.83
CA MET A 39 -1.91 -0.37 -17.66
C MET A 39 -1.82 0.42 -16.36
N TRP A 40 -0.85 0.10 -15.49
CA TRP A 40 -0.64 0.85 -14.25
C TRP A 40 -0.29 2.31 -14.53
N ARG A 41 -0.93 3.23 -13.80
CA ARG A 41 -0.79 4.67 -13.94
C ARG A 41 -0.22 5.28 -12.66
N PRO A 42 0.74 6.22 -12.77
CA PRO A 42 1.27 6.91 -11.61
C PRO A 42 0.19 7.77 -10.94
N ASN A 43 0.29 7.93 -9.62
CA ASN A 43 -0.59 8.76 -8.79
C ASN A 43 -2.06 8.30 -8.71
N GLU A 44 -2.41 7.16 -9.30
CA GLU A 44 -3.75 6.57 -9.23
C GLU A 44 -3.87 5.58 -8.07
N VAL A 45 -5.04 5.53 -7.41
CA VAL A 45 -5.32 4.64 -6.28
C VAL A 45 -6.29 3.54 -6.72
N TYR A 46 -5.80 2.30 -6.75
CA TYR A 46 -6.58 1.12 -7.14
C TYR A 46 -7.36 0.53 -5.94
N LEU A 47 -8.39 1.24 -5.47
CA LEU A 47 -9.15 0.83 -4.27
C LEU A 47 -9.80 -0.56 -4.41
N ASP A 48 -10.24 -0.95 -5.60
CA ASP A 48 -10.82 -2.27 -5.84
C ASP A 48 -9.78 -3.38 -5.57
N LEU A 49 -8.52 -3.18 -5.99
CA LEU A 49 -7.44 -4.12 -5.73
C LEU A 49 -7.04 -4.15 -4.25
N VAL A 50 -7.05 -2.99 -3.58
CA VAL A 50 -6.79 -2.89 -2.13
C VAL A 50 -7.83 -3.69 -1.34
N GLU A 51 -9.11 -3.54 -1.71
CA GLU A 51 -10.23 -4.24 -1.11
C GLU A 51 -10.11 -5.77 -1.32
N GLU A 52 -9.85 -6.22 -2.54
CA GLU A 52 -9.66 -7.64 -2.85
C GLU A 52 -8.48 -8.25 -2.08
N LEU A 53 -7.37 -7.53 -1.93
CA LEU A 53 -6.23 -7.97 -1.12
C LEU A 53 -6.59 -8.05 0.37
N CYS A 54 -7.39 -7.11 0.88
CA CYS A 54 -7.87 -7.14 2.26
C CYS A 54 -8.74 -8.39 2.51
N TYR A 55 -9.65 -8.71 1.59
CA TYR A 55 -10.45 -9.95 1.68
C TYR A 55 -9.60 -11.20 1.53
N TYR A 56 -8.63 -11.20 0.61
CA TYR A 56 -7.71 -12.32 0.43
C TYR A 56 -6.97 -12.62 1.74
N PHE A 57 -6.36 -11.60 2.36
CA PHE A 57 -5.70 -11.77 3.66
C PHE A 57 -6.67 -12.19 4.75
N HIS A 58 -7.89 -11.61 4.79
CA HIS A 58 -8.91 -12.01 5.77
C HIS A 58 -9.26 -13.50 5.71
N LYS A 59 -9.40 -14.05 4.50
CA LYS A 59 -9.94 -15.41 4.29
C LYS A 59 -8.89 -16.50 4.20
N HIS A 60 -7.72 -16.23 3.63
CA HIS A 60 -6.77 -17.28 3.21
C HIS A 60 -5.48 -17.31 4.02
N GLU A 61 -5.21 -16.29 4.83
CA GLU A 61 -3.99 -16.22 5.64
C GLU A 61 -4.36 -16.32 7.15
N PRO A 62 -4.63 -17.54 7.65
CA PRO A 62 -5.10 -17.78 9.02
C PRO A 62 -3.97 -17.82 10.06
N HIS A 63 -2.74 -17.40 9.74
CA HIS A 63 -1.74 -17.13 10.77
C HIS A 63 -2.33 -16.11 11.76
N GLY A 64 -2.66 -16.61 12.96
CA GLY A 64 -3.66 -16.04 13.85
C GLY A 64 -3.38 -14.61 14.27
N ASP A 65 -4.40 -13.76 14.09
CA ASP A 65 -4.52 -12.39 14.61
C ASP A 65 -3.59 -11.32 14.02
N GLY A 66 -2.99 -11.58 12.85
CA GLY A 66 -2.27 -10.54 12.11
C GLY A 66 -3.18 -9.40 11.63
N ALA A 67 -2.92 -8.17 12.08
CA ALA A 67 -3.61 -6.98 11.62
C ALA A 67 -3.11 -6.55 10.23
N ILE A 68 -4.01 -5.90 9.48
CA ILE A 68 -3.72 -5.36 8.14
C ILE A 68 -3.55 -3.85 8.27
N LEU A 69 -2.42 -3.31 7.81
CA LEU A 69 -2.19 -1.87 7.67
C LEU A 69 -2.27 -1.47 6.20
N ILE A 70 -3.13 -0.51 5.87
CA ILE A 70 -3.35 -0.03 4.50
C ILE A 70 -2.94 1.44 4.43
N PHE A 71 -1.92 1.74 3.61
CA PHE A 71 -1.48 3.10 3.34
C PHE A 71 -2.29 3.72 2.20
N LEU A 72 -3.02 4.78 2.50
CA LEU A 72 -3.89 5.53 1.58
C LEU A 72 -3.44 7.01 1.50
N PRO A 73 -3.67 7.72 0.40
CA PRO A 73 -3.15 9.09 0.24
C PRO A 73 -3.77 10.12 1.18
N GLY A 74 -5.02 9.92 1.60
CA GLY A 74 -5.71 10.87 2.46
C GLY A 74 -7.10 10.43 2.88
N TRP A 75 -7.78 11.32 3.62
CA TRP A 75 -9.10 11.08 4.21
C TRP A 75 -10.16 10.60 3.22
N GLY A 76 -10.18 11.16 2.01
CA GLY A 76 -11.17 10.77 0.99
C GLY A 76 -11.08 9.28 0.60
N ASP A 77 -9.86 8.76 0.44
CA ASP A 77 -9.63 7.36 0.09
C ASP A 77 -9.86 6.44 1.30
N ILE A 78 -9.49 6.89 2.51
CA ILE A 78 -9.82 6.22 3.78
C ILE A 78 -11.32 6.03 3.91
N THR A 79 -12.12 7.08 3.76
CA THR A 79 -13.58 7.00 3.90
C THR A 79 -14.20 6.07 2.86
N LYS A 80 -13.76 6.13 1.60
CA LYS A 80 -14.27 5.25 0.53
C LYS A 80 -14.01 3.78 0.85
N LEU A 81 -12.79 3.43 1.24
CA LEU A 81 -12.46 2.05 1.57
C LEU A 81 -13.13 1.58 2.87
N TYR A 82 -13.20 2.46 3.87
CA TYR A 82 -13.92 2.17 5.12
C TYR A 82 -15.35 1.76 4.85
N ILE A 83 -16.10 2.53 4.04
CA ILE A 83 -17.50 2.23 3.72
C ILE A 83 -17.63 0.87 3.04
N ARG A 84 -16.77 0.57 2.06
CA ARG A 84 -16.78 -0.70 1.34
C ARG A 84 -16.53 -1.89 2.27
N LEU A 85 -15.49 -1.82 3.09
CA LEU A 85 -15.15 -2.89 4.05
C LEU A 85 -16.21 -3.03 5.14
N TYR A 86 -16.81 -1.94 5.61
CA TYR A 86 -17.90 -1.99 6.58
C TYR A 86 -19.15 -2.64 6.01
N GLN A 87 -19.49 -2.34 4.75
CA GLN A 87 -20.65 -2.90 4.06
C GLN A 87 -20.49 -4.37 3.65
N SER A 88 -19.26 -4.90 3.67
CA SER A 88 -18.98 -6.30 3.36
C SER A 88 -19.63 -7.30 4.32
N GLY A 89 -19.91 -6.88 5.56
CA GLY A 89 -20.41 -7.75 6.62
C GLY A 89 -19.37 -8.73 7.19
N GLU A 90 -18.11 -8.65 6.75
CA GLU A 90 -17.01 -9.44 7.28
C GLU A 90 -16.65 -8.99 8.70
N ASN A 91 -16.02 -9.86 9.49
CA ASN A 91 -15.66 -9.59 10.88
C ASN A 91 -14.41 -8.70 10.99
N PHE A 92 -14.54 -7.43 10.59
CA PHE A 92 -13.46 -6.45 10.67
C PHE A 92 -13.63 -5.48 11.84
N LYS A 93 -12.53 -5.23 12.56
CA LYS A 93 -12.37 -4.05 13.43
C LYS A 93 -11.63 -2.99 12.62
N LEU A 94 -12.38 -2.06 12.02
CA LEU A 94 -11.83 -0.99 11.21
C LEU A 94 -11.34 0.17 12.10
N ILE A 95 -10.09 0.55 11.92
CA ILE A 95 -9.46 1.70 12.59
C ILE A 95 -8.99 2.67 11.51
N THR A 96 -9.26 3.96 11.68
CA THR A 96 -8.68 5.01 10.84
C THR A 96 -7.50 5.64 11.55
N LEU A 97 -6.47 6.05 10.81
CA LEU A 97 -5.32 6.79 11.34
C LEU A 97 -4.99 7.95 10.40
N HIS A 98 -5.35 9.15 10.83
CA HIS A 98 -5.11 10.38 10.10
C HIS A 98 -4.69 11.50 11.07
N SER A 99 -3.92 12.46 10.59
CA SER A 99 -3.42 13.60 11.38
C SER A 99 -4.50 14.53 11.96
N LEU A 100 -5.78 14.34 11.60
CA LEU A 100 -6.91 15.12 12.11
C LEU A 100 -7.60 14.45 13.30
N MET A 101 -7.18 13.24 13.66
CA MET A 101 -7.78 12.47 14.76
C MET A 101 -7.18 12.87 16.10
N THR A 102 -7.99 12.81 17.16
CA THR A 102 -7.49 13.07 18.52
C THR A 102 -6.55 11.94 18.98
N PRO A 103 -5.65 12.21 19.94
CA PRO A 103 -4.76 11.17 20.48
C PRO A 103 -5.51 9.95 21.01
N GLU A 104 -6.67 10.14 21.61
CA GLU A 104 -7.53 9.08 22.13
C GLU A 104 -8.06 8.19 21.00
N GLN A 105 -8.48 8.78 19.88
CA GLN A 105 -8.94 8.02 18.71
C GLN A 105 -7.79 7.24 18.04
N GLN A 106 -6.58 7.81 18.05
CA GLN A 106 -5.39 7.11 17.55
C GLN A 106 -4.99 5.95 18.48
N HIS A 107 -5.36 6.02 19.76
CA HIS A 107 -5.03 4.98 20.73
C HIS A 107 -5.69 3.63 20.40
N GLU A 108 -6.88 3.65 19.80
CA GLU A 108 -7.59 2.42 19.37
C GLU A 108 -6.74 1.55 18.41
N ALA A 109 -5.79 2.14 17.69
CA ALA A 109 -4.91 1.40 16.79
C ALA A 109 -3.95 0.45 17.52
N PHE A 110 -3.64 0.71 18.79
CA PHE A 110 -2.79 -0.13 19.63
C PHE A 110 -3.55 -1.25 20.32
N GLU A 111 -4.88 -1.20 20.34
CA GLU A 111 -5.70 -2.24 20.94
C GLU A 111 -5.78 -3.47 20.04
N ARG A 112 -5.82 -4.65 20.66
CA ARG A 112 -6.06 -5.92 19.96
C ARG A 112 -7.54 -6.01 19.59
N PRO A 113 -7.91 -6.55 18.42
CA PRO A 113 -9.31 -6.72 18.07
C PRO A 113 -9.99 -7.77 18.98
N PRO A 114 -11.32 -7.70 19.17
CA PRO A 114 -12.07 -8.77 19.81
C PRO A 114 -11.85 -10.11 19.09
N LYS A 115 -12.00 -11.21 19.85
CA LYS A 115 -11.83 -12.57 19.31
C LYS A 115 -12.75 -12.81 18.12
N GLY A 116 -12.18 -13.34 17.03
CA GLY A 116 -12.91 -13.63 15.80
C GLY A 116 -13.02 -12.45 14.84
N MET A 117 -12.43 -11.28 15.17
CA MET A 117 -12.35 -10.13 14.28
C MET A 117 -10.92 -9.89 13.81
N ARG A 118 -10.76 -9.42 12.57
CA ARG A 118 -9.48 -8.96 12.03
C ARG A 118 -9.39 -7.43 12.13
N LYS A 119 -8.33 -6.92 12.76
CA LYS A 119 -8.04 -5.48 12.77
C LYS A 119 -7.55 -5.03 11.40
N VAL A 120 -8.15 -3.97 10.86
CA VAL A 120 -7.74 -3.32 9.62
C VAL A 120 -7.54 -1.83 9.90
N VAL A 121 -6.30 -1.38 9.77
CA VAL A 121 -5.88 0.00 10.03
C VAL A 121 -5.74 0.72 8.69
N LEU A 122 -6.58 1.73 8.47
CA LEU A 122 -6.58 2.59 7.28
C LEU A 122 -5.83 3.88 7.60
N SER A 123 -4.62 4.05 7.06
CA SER A 123 -3.75 5.15 7.47
C SER A 123 -3.18 5.95 6.31
N THR A 124 -2.86 7.22 6.57
CA THR A 124 -1.94 7.99 5.72
C THR A 124 -0.48 7.70 6.10
N ASN A 125 0.44 8.57 5.71
CA ASN A 125 1.84 8.52 6.13
C ASN A 125 2.06 8.69 7.64
N ILE A 126 1.02 8.97 8.46
CA ILE A 126 1.18 9.06 9.92
C ILE A 126 1.67 7.73 10.53
N ALA A 127 1.26 6.59 9.97
CA ALA A 127 1.75 5.28 10.41
C ALA A 127 3.15 4.93 9.88
N GLU A 128 3.75 5.76 9.02
CA GLU A 128 5.05 5.47 8.40
C GLU A 128 6.22 5.61 9.36
N ALA A 129 6.16 6.58 10.28
CA ALA A 129 7.19 6.87 11.28
C ALA A 129 6.63 6.85 12.71
N SER A 130 5.49 7.51 12.92
CA SER A 130 5.05 7.98 14.25
C SER A 130 4.25 6.98 15.08
N VAL A 131 3.89 5.81 14.55
CA VAL A 131 3.01 4.85 15.23
C VAL A 131 3.61 3.44 15.20
N THR A 132 3.79 2.83 16.37
CA THR A 132 4.24 1.44 16.52
C THR A 132 3.05 0.56 16.89
N ILE A 133 2.43 -0.06 15.89
CA ILE A 133 1.39 -1.07 16.08
C ILE A 133 2.08 -2.44 16.01
N ASP A 134 2.00 -3.22 17.09
CA ASP A 134 2.79 -4.44 17.30
C ASP A 134 2.23 -5.67 16.58
N ASP A 135 0.95 -5.65 16.25
CA ASP A 135 0.22 -6.78 15.65
C ASP A 135 0.07 -6.69 14.13
N ILE A 136 0.69 -5.71 13.47
CA ILE A 136 0.69 -5.62 12.00
C ILE A 136 1.52 -6.76 11.41
N VAL A 137 0.86 -7.55 10.58
CA VAL A 137 1.46 -8.65 9.81
C VAL A 137 1.41 -8.37 8.31
N TYR A 138 0.33 -7.73 7.86
CA TYR A 138 0.11 -7.44 6.45
C TYR A 138 0.15 -5.93 6.21
N VAL A 139 0.91 -5.49 5.22
CA VAL A 139 0.91 -4.11 4.76
C VAL A 139 0.48 -4.06 3.30
N ILE A 140 -0.53 -3.25 3.02
CA ILE A 140 -0.95 -2.89 1.66
C ILE A 140 -0.55 -1.45 1.42
N ASP A 141 0.42 -1.24 0.55
CA ASP A 141 0.93 0.08 0.19
C ASP A 141 0.40 0.49 -1.19
N THR A 142 -0.50 1.47 -1.23
CA THR A 142 -1.03 2.01 -2.50
C THR A 142 0.05 2.68 -3.36
N GLY A 143 1.19 3.04 -2.77
CA GLY A 143 2.29 3.70 -3.48
C GLY A 143 2.02 5.16 -3.81
N VAL A 144 0.97 5.74 -3.24
CA VAL A 144 0.60 7.15 -3.43
C VAL A 144 0.59 7.87 -2.08
N ARG A 145 1.04 9.12 -2.08
CA ARG A 145 1.01 10.05 -0.95
C ARG A 145 0.43 11.38 -1.42
N LYS A 146 -0.12 12.17 -0.49
CA LYS A 146 -0.44 13.57 -0.74
C LYS A 146 0.73 14.45 -0.30
N GLU A 147 1.13 15.38 -1.15
CA GLU A 147 2.24 16.30 -0.90
C GLU A 147 1.79 17.73 -1.20
N ARG A 148 2.18 18.67 -0.34
CA ARG A 148 1.92 20.09 -0.60
C ARG A 148 2.92 20.59 -1.62
N THR A 149 2.44 21.07 -2.76
CA THR A 149 3.26 21.72 -3.78
C THR A 149 3.00 23.23 -3.71
N TYR A 150 4.05 24.03 -3.90
CA TYR A 150 3.94 25.48 -4.03
C TYR A 150 4.51 25.91 -5.38
N ASP A 151 3.71 26.64 -6.15
CA ASP A 151 4.14 27.27 -7.39
C ASP A 151 4.49 28.75 -7.11
N PRO A 152 5.77 29.13 -7.16
CA PRO A 152 6.18 30.51 -6.91
C PRO A 152 5.76 31.49 -8.01
N GLY A 153 5.48 31.01 -9.23
CA GLY A 153 5.04 31.84 -10.34
C GLY A 153 3.58 32.28 -10.20
N THR A 154 2.72 31.41 -9.66
CA THR A 154 1.30 31.71 -9.43
C THR A 154 0.97 32.04 -7.98
N GLY A 155 1.87 31.74 -7.04
CA GLY A 155 1.65 31.87 -5.60
C GLY A 155 0.67 30.83 -5.03
N ILE A 156 0.30 29.81 -5.80
CA ILE A 156 -0.71 28.82 -5.42
C ILE A 156 -0.05 27.66 -4.67
N SER A 157 -0.66 27.27 -3.53
CA SER A 157 -0.35 26.02 -2.84
C SER A 157 -1.42 24.97 -3.16
N SER A 158 -1.02 23.80 -3.64
CA SER A 158 -1.88 22.64 -3.92
C SER A 158 -1.52 21.45 -3.03
N LEU A 159 -2.43 20.48 -2.95
CA LEU A 159 -2.18 19.19 -2.28
C LEU A 159 -2.36 18.08 -3.31
N ASP A 160 -1.25 17.66 -3.90
CA ASP A 160 -1.25 16.79 -5.07
C ASP A 160 -0.98 15.34 -4.69
N ALA A 161 -1.60 14.41 -5.43
CA ALA A 161 -1.25 13.01 -5.34
C ALA A 161 0.08 12.77 -6.07
N LYS A 162 1.06 12.27 -5.34
CA LYS A 162 2.37 11.89 -5.85
C LYS A 162 2.70 10.46 -5.49
N GLN A 163 3.56 9.82 -6.26
CA GLN A 163 4.10 8.51 -5.90
C GLN A 163 4.92 8.62 -4.62
N VAL A 164 4.94 7.53 -3.86
CA VAL A 164 5.88 7.38 -2.74
C VAL A 164 7.32 7.36 -3.25
N THR A 165 8.26 7.78 -2.41
CA THR A 165 9.68 7.57 -2.69
C THR A 165 10.13 6.17 -2.31
N LYS A 166 11.32 5.79 -2.73
CA LYS A 166 11.96 4.55 -2.27
C LYS A 166 12.12 4.54 -0.75
N ALA A 167 12.53 5.66 -0.15
CA ALA A 167 12.60 5.79 1.30
C ALA A 167 11.25 5.53 1.98
N ASN A 168 10.15 6.09 1.46
CA ASN A 168 8.82 5.83 2.03
C ASN A 168 8.43 4.36 1.91
N ALA A 169 8.59 3.75 0.73
CA ALA A 169 8.26 2.34 0.53
C ALA A 169 9.04 1.43 1.49
N ILE A 170 10.31 1.73 1.75
CA ILE A 170 11.14 1.02 2.72
C ILE A 170 10.62 1.19 4.16
N GLN A 171 10.25 2.42 4.56
CA GLN A 171 9.68 2.68 5.89
C GLN A 171 8.33 1.97 6.08
N ARG A 172 7.45 2.02 5.07
CA ARG A 172 6.16 1.30 5.05
C ARG A 172 6.35 -0.21 5.13
N ARG A 173 7.35 -0.75 4.42
CA ARG A 173 7.72 -2.17 4.51
C ARG A 173 8.13 -2.58 5.92
N GLY A 174 8.85 -1.71 6.63
CA GLY A 174 9.26 -1.94 8.02
C GLY A 174 8.11 -2.00 9.05
N ARG A 175 6.86 -1.82 8.62
CA ARG A 175 5.67 -1.92 9.49
C ARG A 175 5.12 -3.35 9.59
N ALA A 176 5.46 -4.23 8.67
CA ALA A 176 5.26 -5.67 8.83
C ALA A 176 6.55 -6.33 9.35
N GLY A 177 6.46 -7.56 9.86
CA GLY A 177 7.65 -8.35 10.15
C GLY A 177 8.33 -8.07 11.50
N ARG A 178 7.69 -7.33 12.41
CA ARG A 178 8.30 -6.92 13.69
C ARG A 178 8.25 -8.02 14.76
N CYS A 179 7.07 -8.58 14.98
CA CYS A 179 6.83 -9.58 16.03
C CYS A 179 6.71 -11.02 15.49
N GLN A 180 6.44 -11.15 14.19
CA GLN A 180 6.33 -12.41 13.45
C GLN A 180 6.62 -12.15 11.97
N GLU A 181 6.74 -13.21 11.17
CA GLU A 181 6.86 -13.09 9.71
C GLU A 181 5.68 -12.29 9.14
N GLY A 182 5.96 -11.36 8.23
CA GLY A 182 4.95 -10.45 7.69
C GLY A 182 5.12 -10.26 6.19
N MET A 183 4.05 -9.78 5.56
CA MET A 183 3.97 -9.60 4.11
C MET A 183 3.63 -8.15 3.77
N VAL A 184 4.29 -7.63 2.73
CA VAL A 184 4.11 -6.27 2.24
C VAL A 184 3.82 -6.32 0.76
N ILE A 185 2.66 -5.79 0.36
CA ILE A 185 2.26 -5.67 -1.03
C ILE A 185 2.31 -4.20 -1.44
N HIS A 186 3.23 -3.88 -2.34
CA HIS A 186 3.30 -2.58 -2.97
C HIS A 186 2.51 -2.58 -4.29
N LEU A 187 1.55 -1.66 -4.44
CA LEU A 187 0.67 -1.57 -5.62
C LEU A 187 1.31 -0.79 -6.77
N PHE A 188 2.56 -1.11 -7.08
CA PHE A 188 3.29 -0.61 -8.24
C PHE A 188 4.24 -1.67 -8.80
N PRO A 189 4.42 -1.73 -10.12
CA PRO A 189 5.35 -2.69 -10.73
C PRO A 189 6.82 -2.42 -10.33
N SER A 190 7.61 -3.48 -10.16
CA SER A 190 9.02 -3.37 -9.77
C SER A 190 9.86 -2.54 -10.75
N TYR A 191 9.60 -2.68 -12.06
CA TYR A 191 10.30 -1.93 -13.10
C TYR A 191 9.97 -0.41 -13.07
N LYS A 192 8.82 -0.02 -12.52
CA LYS A 192 8.50 1.39 -12.26
C LYS A 192 9.18 1.86 -10.98
N PHE A 193 9.24 1.03 -9.95
CA PHE A 193 9.88 1.36 -8.66
C PHE A 193 11.36 1.78 -8.81
N GLY A 194 12.10 1.17 -9.74
CA GLY A 194 13.48 1.56 -10.03
C GLY A 194 13.65 3.05 -10.40
N LYS A 195 12.59 3.67 -10.93
CA LYS A 195 12.55 5.07 -11.37
C LYS A 195 11.95 6.03 -10.35
N PHE A 196 11.56 5.55 -9.17
CA PHE A 196 11.01 6.42 -8.12
C PHE A 196 12.13 7.27 -7.51
N ASP A 197 11.77 8.45 -7.02
CA ASP A 197 12.69 9.32 -6.29
C ASP A 197 13.20 8.63 -5.02
N GLU A 198 14.45 8.89 -4.65
CA GLU A 198 15.07 8.28 -3.46
C GLU A 198 14.44 8.80 -2.17
N PHE A 199 14.23 10.12 -2.08
CA PHE A 199 13.76 10.82 -0.87
C PHE A 199 12.66 11.85 -1.20
N PRO A 200 11.77 12.15 -0.23
CA PRO A 200 10.69 13.14 -0.41
C PRO A 200 11.18 14.55 -0.67
#